data_AF-A0A558BQ24-F1
#
_entry.id   AF-A0A558BQ24-F1
#
_cell.length_a   1.000
_cell.length_b   1.000
_cell.length_c   1.000
_cell.angle_alpha   90.00
_cell.angle_beta   90.00
_cell.angle_gamma   90.00
#
_symmetry.space_group_name_H-M   'P 1'
#
loop_
_entity.id
_entity.type
_entity.pdbx_description
1 polymer ?
#
loop_
_entity_poly.entity_id
_entity_poly.type
_entity_poly.pdbx_seq_one_letter_code
_entity_poly.pdbx_strand_id
1 'polypeptide(L)'
;MKKKSTIELEEFLNRIREGLSVLEALGLSHADLNQVSFEQLLENPDDIGDGVIKVETKLDTLFLGVFDNLFVKHHDDKIRYLFFGNTNNAPLIIRIFQTLFKKFGGGIYDDSRFASFIRKDKVVSLSKGKFKSKKDALFHTWSSGNNSISLSYHTSPLRQFRLLITQNHPQVPDIAIRTKGTIEHALNFDINSILNQQEVSQSVIIEKGAVKYIDYVFNLEHLVLEVFDILRIRLFSPVRKFDLMVHSNLELICSKSIDYTKMARIASGLISLYSKDTLGSEELMPYEVDNLQEGHWVGRMWYLNKSHALWSSSRDAENMAYSLSLSYDKKRDGFKLDIVGYNELVKLSN
;
A
#
# COMPACT_ATOMS: atom_id res chain seq x y z
N MET A 1 -15.20 34.88 -17.77
CA MET A 1 -14.99 33.76 -18.72
C MET A 1 -13.88 32.88 -18.18
N LYS A 2 -14.12 31.58 -17.94
CA LYS A 2 -13.07 30.66 -17.48
C LYS A 2 -12.05 30.44 -18.61
N LYS A 3 -10.75 30.40 -18.28
CA LYS A 3 -9.72 30.03 -19.27
C LYS A 3 -9.90 28.55 -19.59
N LYS A 4 -9.88 28.16 -20.86
CA LYS A 4 -10.05 26.78 -21.30
C LYS A 4 -8.69 26.20 -21.67
N SER A 5 -8.35 25.02 -21.16
CA SER A 5 -7.22 24.24 -21.70
C SER A 5 -7.53 23.83 -23.13
N THR A 6 -6.54 23.93 -24.01
CA THR A 6 -6.68 23.59 -25.44
C THR A 6 -6.63 22.09 -25.71
N ILE A 7 -6.24 21.28 -24.71
CA ILE A 7 -5.99 19.84 -24.87
C ILE A 7 -7.26 19.03 -24.58
N GLU A 8 -7.62 18.18 -25.53
CA GLU A 8 -8.75 17.25 -25.40
C GLU A 8 -8.37 16.00 -24.60
N LEU A 9 -9.36 15.35 -23.97
CA LEU A 9 -9.13 14.20 -23.08
C LEU A 9 -8.35 13.06 -23.74
N GLU A 10 -8.67 12.72 -24.98
CA GLU A 10 -8.00 11.59 -25.66
C GLU A 10 -6.51 11.89 -25.91
N GLU A 11 -6.18 13.11 -26.30
CA GLU A 11 -4.80 13.53 -26.50
C GLU A 11 -4.02 13.56 -25.18
N PHE A 12 -4.62 14.14 -24.13
CA PHE A 12 -4.05 14.14 -22.78
C PHE A 12 -3.71 12.73 -22.28
N LEU A 13 -4.63 11.77 -22.44
CA LEU A 13 -4.41 10.39 -22.03
C LEU A 13 -3.35 9.67 -22.86
N ASN A 14 -3.24 9.97 -24.16
CA ASN A 14 -2.17 9.40 -24.99
C ASN A 14 -0.79 9.89 -24.51
N ARG A 15 -0.66 11.19 -24.20
CA ARG A 15 0.60 11.77 -23.69
C ARG A 15 1.02 11.16 -22.36
N ILE A 16 0.08 10.95 -21.42
CA ILE A 16 0.38 10.27 -20.15
C ILE A 16 0.86 8.83 -20.41
N ARG A 17 0.23 8.12 -21.35
CA ARG A 17 0.61 6.75 -21.69
C ARG A 17 2.00 6.70 -22.35
N GLU A 18 2.40 7.75 -23.06
CA GLU A 18 3.74 7.92 -23.64
C GLU A 18 4.81 8.30 -22.60
N GLY A 19 4.42 8.47 -21.33
CA GLY A 19 5.34 8.66 -20.21
C GLY A 19 5.53 10.12 -19.79
N LEU A 20 4.80 11.07 -20.38
CA LEU A 20 4.81 12.46 -19.93
C LEU A 20 4.14 12.57 -18.56
N SER A 21 4.66 13.49 -17.72
CA SER A 21 3.97 13.86 -16.49
C SER A 21 2.61 14.52 -16.79
N VAL A 22 1.71 14.54 -15.81
CA VAL A 22 0.38 15.15 -16.00
C VAL A 22 0.46 16.64 -16.37
N LEU A 23 1.40 17.40 -15.81
CA LEU A 23 1.56 18.82 -16.15
C LEU A 23 2.07 18.99 -17.59
N GLU A 24 3.08 18.22 -18.00
CA GLU A 24 3.60 18.25 -19.38
C GLU A 24 2.51 17.82 -20.38
N ALA A 25 1.73 16.80 -20.05
CA ALA A 25 0.61 16.35 -20.86
C ALA A 25 -0.48 17.43 -21.01
N LEU A 26 -0.61 18.34 -20.04
CA LEU A 26 -1.49 19.52 -20.09
C LEU A 26 -0.84 20.75 -20.74
N GLY A 27 0.46 20.70 -21.08
CA GLY A 27 1.23 21.86 -21.51
C GLY A 27 1.39 22.92 -20.41
N LEU A 28 1.45 22.49 -19.15
CA LEU A 28 1.67 23.33 -17.98
C LEU A 28 3.05 23.07 -17.37
N SER A 29 3.54 24.07 -16.66
CA SER A 29 4.70 23.97 -15.77
C SER A 29 4.30 24.21 -14.31
N HIS A 30 5.18 23.95 -13.36
CA HIS A 30 4.93 24.32 -11.96
C HIS A 30 4.75 25.84 -11.77
N ALA A 31 5.39 26.67 -12.61
CA ALA A 31 5.24 28.13 -12.57
C ALA A 31 3.82 28.59 -12.96
N ASP A 32 3.02 27.73 -13.60
CA ASP A 32 1.63 27.99 -13.96
C ASP A 32 0.64 27.72 -12.83
N LEU A 33 1.11 27.17 -11.70
CA LEU A 33 0.32 26.77 -10.54
C LEU A 33 0.54 27.73 -9.37
N ASN A 34 -0.49 27.90 -8.54
CA ASN A 34 -0.41 28.63 -7.28
C ASN A 34 -0.07 27.66 -6.16
N GLN A 35 1.01 27.91 -5.43
CA GLN A 35 1.37 27.14 -4.25
C GLN A 35 0.46 27.53 -3.08
N VAL A 36 -0.09 26.53 -2.40
CA VAL A 36 -0.83 26.70 -1.13
C VAL A 36 0.18 26.91 -0.02
N SER A 37 -0.10 27.85 0.91
CA SER A 37 0.83 28.11 2.02
C SER A 37 0.87 26.92 2.99
N PHE A 38 1.94 26.82 3.77
CA PHE A 38 2.07 25.76 4.77
C PHE A 38 0.97 25.85 5.83
N GLU A 39 0.59 27.07 6.24
CA GLU A 39 -0.51 27.29 7.19
C GLU A 39 -1.84 26.78 6.65
N GLN A 40 -2.15 27.05 5.38
CA GLN A 40 -3.37 26.53 4.73
C GLN A 40 -3.35 25.01 4.56
N LEU A 41 -2.18 24.41 4.39
CA LEU A 41 -2.03 22.94 4.39
C LEU A 41 -2.35 22.37 5.78
N LEU A 42 -1.87 23.02 6.85
CA LEU A 42 -2.14 22.62 8.23
C LEU A 42 -3.63 22.73 8.62
N GLU A 43 -4.39 23.56 7.93
CA GLU A 43 -5.85 23.69 8.13
C GLU A 43 -6.64 22.50 7.55
N ASN A 44 -6.01 21.60 6.78
CA ASN A 44 -6.64 20.40 6.23
C ASN A 44 -6.10 19.11 6.88
N PRO A 45 -6.72 18.62 7.98
CA PRO A 45 -6.22 17.45 8.71
C PRO A 45 -6.19 16.18 7.87
N ASP A 46 -7.07 16.06 6.87
CA ASP A 46 -7.06 14.91 5.95
C ASP A 46 -5.77 14.89 5.12
N ASP A 47 -5.26 16.04 4.68
CA ASP A 47 -4.03 16.13 3.88
C ASP A 47 -2.78 15.85 4.71
N ILE A 48 -2.76 16.28 5.98
CA ILE A 48 -1.69 15.95 6.92
C ILE A 48 -1.69 14.44 7.20
N GLY A 49 -2.86 13.86 7.48
CA GLY A 49 -3.02 12.43 7.74
C GLY A 49 -2.66 11.57 6.53
N ASP A 50 -2.90 12.05 5.30
CA ASP A 50 -2.49 11.39 4.06
C ASP A 50 -0.99 11.62 3.70
N GLY A 51 -0.23 12.34 4.54
CA GLY A 51 1.20 12.59 4.34
C GLY A 51 1.51 13.52 3.16
N VAL A 52 0.66 14.52 2.92
CA VAL A 52 0.89 15.53 1.87
C VAL A 52 1.91 16.56 2.37
N ILE A 53 3.00 16.74 1.63
CA ILE A 53 4.09 17.68 1.99
C ILE A 53 3.96 19.04 1.29
N LYS A 54 3.27 19.08 0.13
CA LYS A 54 3.10 20.30 -0.66
C LYS A 54 1.82 20.20 -1.50
N VAL A 55 1.10 21.31 -1.61
CA VAL A 55 -0.08 21.43 -2.48
C VAL A 55 0.09 22.60 -3.44
N GLU A 56 -0.15 22.35 -4.73
CA GLU A 56 -0.23 23.37 -5.77
C GLU A 56 -1.60 23.31 -6.43
N THR A 57 -2.10 24.45 -6.92
CA THR A 57 -3.45 24.55 -7.44
C THR A 57 -3.51 25.36 -8.72
N LYS A 58 -4.45 25.00 -9.60
CA LYS A 58 -4.87 25.83 -10.73
C LYS A 58 -6.38 25.87 -10.78
N LEU A 59 -6.94 26.94 -10.25
CA LEU A 59 -8.38 27.16 -10.13
C LEU A 59 -8.91 27.90 -11.37
N ASP A 60 -10.23 27.87 -11.54
CA ASP A 60 -10.98 28.59 -12.59
C ASP A 60 -10.48 28.36 -14.03
N THR A 61 -9.89 27.19 -14.27
CA THR A 61 -9.39 26.76 -15.57
C THR A 61 -10.11 25.49 -15.99
N LEU A 62 -10.80 25.52 -17.13
CA LEU A 62 -11.55 24.35 -17.63
C LEU A 62 -10.59 23.36 -18.32
N PHE A 63 -10.27 22.29 -17.62
CA PHE A 63 -9.54 21.12 -18.09
C PHE A 63 -10.48 20.06 -18.66
N LEU A 64 -10.07 19.46 -19.79
CA LEU A 64 -10.71 18.27 -20.38
C LEU A 64 -12.22 18.46 -20.63
N GLY A 65 -12.64 19.72 -20.80
CA GLY A 65 -14.02 20.12 -21.05
C GLY A 65 -14.98 20.03 -19.86
N VAL A 66 -14.55 19.64 -18.66
CA VAL A 66 -15.47 19.47 -17.51
C VAL A 66 -14.91 19.90 -16.14
N PHE A 67 -13.61 19.74 -15.91
CA PHE A 67 -13.01 19.98 -14.59
C PHE A 67 -12.50 21.41 -14.55
N ASP A 68 -12.97 22.21 -13.61
CA ASP A 68 -12.62 23.63 -13.52
C ASP A 68 -11.52 23.94 -12.51
N ASN A 69 -11.03 22.91 -11.82
CA ASN A 69 -9.96 23.04 -10.85
C ASN A 69 -9.00 21.83 -10.96
N LEU A 70 -7.72 22.11 -10.76
CA LEU A 70 -6.66 21.11 -10.60
C LEU A 70 -5.96 21.34 -9.26
N PHE A 71 -5.84 20.28 -8.46
CA PHE A 71 -5.01 20.23 -7.26
C PHE A 71 -3.88 19.23 -7.51
N VAL A 72 -2.65 19.62 -7.20
CA VAL A 72 -1.45 18.78 -7.28
C VAL A 72 -0.94 18.60 -5.86
N LYS A 73 -1.06 17.38 -5.34
CA LYS A 73 -0.61 17.02 -3.99
C LYS A 73 0.65 16.20 -4.10
N HIS A 74 1.71 16.67 -3.48
CA HIS A 74 3.01 16.02 -3.43
C HIS A 74 3.12 15.22 -2.14
N HIS A 75 3.58 13.99 -2.28
CA HIS A 75 4.00 13.10 -1.20
C HIS A 75 5.45 12.69 -1.47
N ASP A 76 6.11 12.05 -0.52
CA ASP A 76 7.50 11.57 -0.69
C ASP A 76 7.61 10.53 -1.82
N ASP A 77 6.59 9.70 -2.00
CA ASP A 77 6.61 8.53 -2.90
C ASP A 77 5.80 8.72 -4.20
N LYS A 78 4.96 9.76 -4.28
CA LYS A 78 4.03 9.97 -5.38
C LYS A 78 3.53 11.41 -5.51
N ILE A 79 2.99 11.72 -6.69
CA ILE A 79 2.25 12.96 -6.93
C ILE A 79 0.81 12.60 -7.31
N ARG A 80 -0.16 13.24 -6.68
CA ARG A 80 -1.60 13.10 -6.96
C ARG A 80 -2.14 14.34 -7.65
N TYR A 81 -2.66 14.15 -8.86
CA TYR A 81 -3.31 15.18 -9.66
C TYR A 81 -4.82 14.98 -9.59
N LEU A 82 -5.50 15.84 -8.83
CA LEU A 82 -6.94 15.82 -8.64
C LEU A 82 -7.60 16.90 -9.51
N PHE A 83 -8.21 16.46 -10.60
CA PHE A 83 -9.12 17.27 -11.39
C PHE A 83 -10.51 17.24 -10.75
N PHE A 84 -11.07 18.42 -10.55
CA PHE A 84 -12.32 18.61 -9.85
C PHE A 84 -13.27 19.46 -10.68
N GLY A 85 -14.55 19.07 -10.72
CA GLY A 85 -15.61 19.86 -11.33
C GLY A 85 -17.00 19.46 -10.83
N ASN A 86 -17.98 20.31 -11.08
CA ASN A 86 -19.38 20.03 -10.79
C ASN A 86 -20.16 19.94 -12.11
N THR A 87 -20.83 18.82 -12.37
CA THR A 87 -21.60 18.64 -13.62
C THR A 87 -22.86 17.82 -13.42
N ASN A 88 -23.94 18.22 -14.09
CA ASN A 88 -25.19 17.47 -14.22
C ASN A 88 -25.40 16.91 -15.64
N ASN A 89 -24.41 17.07 -16.52
CA ASN A 89 -24.48 16.65 -17.92
C ASN A 89 -24.12 15.16 -18.04
N ALA A 90 -25.12 14.28 -17.99
CA ALA A 90 -24.92 12.83 -18.13
C ALA A 90 -24.20 12.43 -19.43
N PRO A 91 -24.55 12.96 -20.62
CA PRO A 91 -23.79 12.69 -21.85
C PRO A 91 -22.29 12.98 -21.72
N LEU A 92 -21.90 14.08 -21.07
CA LEU A 92 -20.51 14.43 -20.85
C LEU A 92 -19.80 13.44 -19.90
N ILE A 93 -20.45 13.07 -18.80
CA ILE A 93 -19.92 12.07 -17.84
C ILE A 93 -19.71 10.73 -18.54
N ILE A 94 -20.71 10.27 -19.31
CA ILE A 94 -20.66 9.02 -20.07
C ILE A 94 -19.53 9.07 -21.10
N ARG A 95 -19.39 10.19 -21.84
CA ARG A 95 -18.32 10.36 -22.82
C ARG A 95 -16.93 10.23 -22.20
N ILE A 96 -16.69 10.90 -21.08
CA ILE A 96 -15.41 10.85 -20.37
C ILE A 96 -15.10 9.42 -19.91
N PHE A 97 -16.08 8.75 -19.31
CA PHE A 97 -15.93 7.33 -18.94
C PHE A 97 -15.64 6.45 -20.16
N GLN A 98 -16.35 6.62 -21.27
CA GLN A 98 -16.14 5.84 -22.49
C GLN A 98 -14.75 6.05 -23.11
N THR A 99 -14.22 7.27 -23.05
CA THR A 99 -12.84 7.55 -23.48
C THR A 99 -11.83 6.80 -22.61
N LEU A 100 -11.98 6.84 -21.29
CA LEU A 100 -11.12 6.08 -20.36
C LEU A 100 -11.26 4.56 -20.58
N PHE A 101 -12.50 4.06 -20.71
CA PHE A 101 -12.79 2.66 -20.96
C PHE A 101 -12.15 2.16 -22.26
N LYS A 102 -12.23 2.95 -23.34
CA LYS A 102 -11.60 2.61 -24.63
C LYS A 102 -10.07 2.58 -24.54
N LYS A 103 -9.46 3.40 -23.69
CA LYS A 103 -7.99 3.48 -23.56
C LYS A 103 -7.41 2.49 -22.57
N PHE A 104 -8.09 2.22 -21.46
CA PHE A 104 -7.56 1.42 -20.34
C PHE A 104 -8.38 0.16 -20.04
N GLY A 105 -9.44 -0.10 -20.81
CA GLY A 105 -10.31 -1.26 -20.61
C GLY A 105 -11.35 -1.08 -19.51
N GLY A 106 -11.83 -2.19 -18.96
CA GLY A 106 -13.01 -2.25 -18.09
C GLY A 106 -12.94 -1.46 -16.79
N GLY A 107 -11.74 -1.31 -16.21
CA GLY A 107 -11.53 -0.72 -14.89
C GLY A 107 -12.01 -1.63 -13.75
N ILE A 108 -11.55 -1.33 -12.54
CA ILE A 108 -11.98 -1.97 -11.30
C ILE A 108 -12.90 -1.00 -10.55
N TYR A 109 -13.94 -1.52 -9.90
CA TYR A 109 -14.74 -0.76 -8.95
C TYR A 109 -15.17 -1.66 -7.79
N ASP A 110 -15.38 -1.07 -6.63
CA ASP A 110 -15.88 -1.77 -5.45
C ASP A 110 -17.41 -1.81 -5.51
N ASP A 111 -17.97 -2.95 -5.91
CA ASP A 111 -19.41 -3.16 -6.08
C ASP A 111 -20.21 -3.06 -4.77
N SER A 112 -19.55 -3.25 -3.63
CA SER A 112 -20.16 -3.16 -2.31
C SER A 112 -20.41 -1.70 -1.89
N ARG A 113 -19.58 -0.77 -2.38
CA ARG A 113 -19.59 0.65 -2.03
C ARG A 113 -20.03 1.58 -3.15
N PHE A 114 -19.79 1.24 -4.41
CA PHE A 114 -20.01 2.12 -5.55
C PHE A 114 -20.73 1.43 -6.70
N ALA A 115 -21.47 2.23 -7.46
CA ALA A 115 -22.02 1.80 -8.73
C ALA A 115 -21.00 2.00 -9.87
N SER A 116 -21.14 1.19 -10.92
CA SER A 116 -20.32 1.29 -12.13
C SER A 116 -20.88 2.34 -13.11
N PHE A 117 -19.99 3.09 -13.76
CA PHE A 117 -20.34 4.02 -14.86
C PHE A 117 -20.91 3.31 -16.11
N ILE A 118 -20.73 1.99 -16.23
CA ILE A 118 -21.34 1.17 -17.29
C ILE A 118 -22.88 1.25 -17.24
N ARG A 119 -23.44 1.45 -16.03
CA ARG A 119 -24.88 1.61 -15.79
C ARG A 119 -25.35 3.01 -16.17
N LYS A 120 -25.55 3.25 -17.47
CA LYS A 120 -25.94 4.56 -18.02
C LYS A 120 -27.23 5.12 -17.38
N ASP A 121 -28.17 4.26 -17.02
CA ASP A 121 -29.39 4.61 -16.27
C ASP A 121 -29.06 5.27 -14.92
N LYS A 122 -28.10 4.71 -14.19
CA LYS A 122 -27.62 5.29 -12.93
C LYS A 122 -26.93 6.63 -13.15
N VAL A 123 -26.08 6.75 -14.17
CA VAL A 123 -25.42 8.02 -14.50
C VAL A 123 -26.46 9.13 -14.75
N VAL A 124 -27.49 8.84 -15.55
CA VAL A 124 -28.59 9.78 -15.84
C VAL A 124 -29.40 10.11 -14.59
N SER A 125 -29.70 9.12 -13.75
CA SER A 125 -30.42 9.34 -12.49
C SER A 125 -29.66 10.29 -11.56
N LEU A 126 -28.37 10.00 -11.35
CA LEU A 126 -27.50 10.79 -10.48
C LEU A 126 -27.29 12.20 -10.98
N SER A 127 -27.14 12.39 -12.30
CA SER A 127 -26.97 13.72 -12.89
C SER A 127 -28.20 14.60 -12.68
N LYS A 128 -29.39 13.99 -12.63
CA LYS A 128 -30.67 14.63 -12.26
C LYS A 128 -30.85 14.82 -10.75
N GLY A 129 -29.89 14.41 -9.93
CA GLY A 129 -29.93 14.50 -8.48
C GLY A 129 -30.79 13.43 -7.80
N LYS A 130 -31.08 12.33 -8.49
CA LYS A 130 -31.87 11.21 -7.95
C LYS A 130 -30.92 10.09 -7.52
N PHE A 131 -30.78 9.90 -6.20
CA PHE A 131 -30.06 8.78 -5.59
C PHE A 131 -30.85 8.24 -4.39
N LYS A 132 -30.68 6.94 -4.10
CA LYS A 132 -31.35 6.26 -2.99
C LYS A 132 -30.40 6.09 -1.79
N SER A 133 -29.10 6.04 -2.03
CA SER A 133 -28.10 5.85 -0.97
C SER A 133 -26.74 6.43 -1.36
N LYS A 134 -25.82 6.51 -0.37
CA LYS A 134 -24.40 6.84 -0.63
C LYS A 134 -23.75 5.86 -1.62
N LYS A 135 -24.24 4.62 -1.71
CA LYS A 135 -23.75 3.58 -2.64
C LYS A 135 -24.08 3.85 -4.11
N ASP A 136 -24.93 4.84 -4.39
CA ASP A 136 -25.18 5.25 -5.77
C ASP A 136 -24.06 6.16 -6.30
N ALA A 137 -23.07 6.56 -5.50
CA ALA A 137 -21.87 7.17 -6.04
C ALA A 137 -21.19 6.24 -7.06
N LEU A 138 -20.62 6.83 -8.11
CA LEU A 138 -19.95 6.08 -9.17
C LEU A 138 -18.45 6.12 -8.96
N PHE A 139 -17.77 5.01 -9.21
CA PHE A 139 -16.31 4.93 -9.12
C PHE A 139 -15.77 3.90 -10.09
N HIS A 140 -14.68 4.21 -10.78
CA HIS A 140 -13.85 3.26 -11.53
C HIS A 140 -12.38 3.65 -11.37
N THR A 141 -11.50 2.66 -11.30
CA THR A 141 -10.06 2.87 -11.28
C THR A 141 -9.33 1.97 -12.27
N TRP A 142 -8.23 2.46 -12.82
CA TRP A 142 -7.35 1.77 -13.76
C TRP A 142 -5.91 1.93 -13.30
N SER A 143 -5.09 0.91 -13.56
CA SER A 143 -3.63 0.98 -13.39
C SER A 143 -2.97 0.95 -14.76
N SER A 144 -2.01 1.83 -15.00
CA SER A 144 -1.26 1.93 -16.26
C SER A 144 0.17 2.36 -15.98
N GLY A 145 1.12 1.42 -16.04
CA GLY A 145 2.51 1.66 -15.67
C GLY A 145 2.60 2.15 -14.21
N ASN A 146 3.32 3.27 -13.99
CA ASN A 146 3.46 3.91 -12.68
C ASN A 146 2.27 4.81 -12.30
N ASN A 147 1.19 4.79 -13.09
CA ASN A 147 0.03 5.64 -12.86
C ASN A 147 -1.18 4.83 -12.41
N SER A 148 -1.94 5.37 -11.45
CA SER A 148 -3.32 4.96 -11.19
C SER A 148 -4.27 6.08 -11.62
N ILE A 149 -5.31 5.77 -12.38
CA ILE A 149 -6.30 6.73 -12.84
C ILE A 149 -7.64 6.34 -12.24
N SER A 150 -8.30 7.25 -11.54
CA SER A 150 -9.59 7.00 -10.90
C SER A 150 -10.61 8.06 -11.29
N LEU A 151 -11.79 7.62 -11.71
CA LEU A 151 -12.93 8.48 -12.04
C LEU A 151 -14.02 8.27 -10.99
N SER A 152 -14.56 9.35 -10.42
CA SER A 152 -15.66 9.25 -9.46
C SER A 152 -16.73 10.33 -9.64
N TYR A 153 -17.97 9.96 -9.30
CA TYR A 153 -19.13 10.88 -9.27
C TYR A 153 -19.85 10.72 -7.93
N HIS A 154 -19.77 11.74 -7.09
CA HIS A 154 -20.21 11.67 -5.70
C HIS A 154 -21.69 12.08 -5.53
N THR A 155 -22.32 11.48 -4.53
CA THR A 155 -23.68 11.82 -4.07
C THR A 155 -23.66 12.88 -2.96
N SER A 156 -22.51 13.11 -2.32
CA SER A 156 -22.30 14.14 -1.31
C SER A 156 -20.84 14.65 -1.34
N PRO A 157 -20.61 15.93 -1.68
CA PRO A 157 -21.58 16.87 -2.26
C PRO A 157 -22.07 16.35 -3.62
N LEU A 158 -23.35 16.57 -3.91
CA LEU A 158 -24.00 16.06 -5.12
C LEU A 158 -23.40 16.71 -6.38
N ARG A 159 -23.34 15.95 -7.48
CA ARG A 159 -22.82 16.37 -8.82
C ARG A 159 -21.32 16.62 -8.90
N GLN A 160 -20.60 16.32 -7.84
CA GLN A 160 -19.15 16.42 -7.84
C GLN A 160 -18.55 15.30 -8.68
N PHE A 161 -17.83 15.68 -9.73
CA PHE A 161 -17.16 14.79 -10.65
C PHE A 161 -15.65 14.98 -10.52
N ARG A 162 -14.94 13.88 -10.31
CA ARG A 162 -13.50 13.92 -10.03
C ARG A 162 -12.77 12.93 -10.93
N LEU A 163 -11.62 13.37 -11.44
CA LEU A 163 -10.62 12.52 -12.05
C LEU A 163 -9.34 12.67 -11.23
N LEU A 164 -8.89 11.58 -10.64
CA LEU A 164 -7.64 11.51 -9.89
C LEU A 164 -6.63 10.72 -10.70
N ILE A 165 -5.44 11.29 -10.89
CA ILE A 165 -4.30 10.58 -11.45
C ILE A 165 -3.20 10.59 -10.40
N THR A 166 -2.81 9.41 -9.94
CA THR A 166 -1.64 9.23 -9.07
C THR A 166 -0.49 8.78 -9.93
N GLN A 167 0.61 9.53 -9.92
CA GLN A 167 1.86 9.17 -10.56
C GLN A 167 2.86 8.80 -9.47
N ASN A 168 3.19 7.52 -9.37
CA ASN A 168 4.18 7.04 -8.42
C ASN A 168 5.58 7.40 -8.93
N HIS A 169 6.45 7.87 -8.04
CA HIS A 169 7.86 8.04 -8.40
C HIS A 169 8.44 6.67 -8.75
N PRO A 170 9.29 6.57 -9.78
CA PRO A 170 10.07 5.35 -10.00
C PRO A 170 10.89 5.11 -8.74
N GLN A 171 10.52 4.10 -7.95
CA GLN A 171 11.36 3.68 -6.84
C GLN A 171 12.63 3.11 -7.47
N VAL A 172 13.76 3.77 -7.26
CA VAL A 172 15.06 3.16 -7.55
C VAL A 172 15.16 1.96 -6.62
N PRO A 173 15.19 0.71 -7.15
CA PRO A 173 15.26 -0.46 -6.30
C PRO A 173 16.49 -0.33 -5.41
N ASP A 174 16.32 -0.58 -4.11
CA ASP A 174 17.46 -0.66 -3.22
C ASP A 174 18.12 -2.04 -3.41
N ILE A 175 19.31 -2.00 -3.99
CA ILE A 175 20.09 -3.19 -4.37
C ILE A 175 21.17 -3.51 -3.36
N ALA A 176 21.28 -2.73 -2.29
CA ALA A 176 22.35 -2.90 -1.34
C ALA A 176 22.14 -4.20 -0.55
N ILE A 177 23.15 -5.07 -0.59
CA ILE A 177 23.19 -6.27 0.25
C ILE A 177 23.26 -5.83 1.71
N ARG A 178 22.38 -6.37 2.56
CA ARG A 178 22.42 -6.06 3.99
C ARG A 178 23.58 -6.83 4.63
N THR A 179 24.46 -6.11 5.34
CA THR A 179 25.67 -6.71 5.96
C THR A 179 25.69 -6.61 7.47
N LYS A 180 24.72 -5.91 8.08
CA LYS A 180 24.65 -5.66 9.52
C LYS A 180 24.17 -6.86 10.35
N GLY A 181 23.83 -7.97 9.70
CA GLY A 181 23.30 -9.17 10.33
C GLY A 181 21.95 -9.60 9.74
N THR A 182 21.30 -10.54 10.41
CA THR A 182 20.11 -11.24 9.92
C THR A 182 19.13 -11.46 11.06
N ILE A 183 17.87 -11.73 10.73
CA ILE A 183 16.85 -11.98 11.75
C ILE A 183 17.20 -13.20 12.61
N GLU A 184 17.90 -14.19 12.06
CA GLU A 184 18.37 -15.38 12.79
C GLU A 184 19.19 -14.98 14.03
N HIS A 185 20.09 -14.00 13.89
CA HIS A 185 20.87 -13.48 15.02
C HIS A 185 19.99 -12.78 16.06
N ALA A 186 18.94 -12.09 15.61
CA ALA A 186 18.00 -11.39 16.48
C ALA A 186 17.04 -12.34 17.22
N LEU A 187 16.76 -13.51 16.64
CA LEU A 187 15.93 -14.54 17.27
C LEU A 187 16.58 -15.10 18.53
N ASN A 188 17.91 -15.25 18.55
CA ASN A 188 18.67 -15.76 19.71
C ASN A 188 18.23 -17.16 20.19
N PHE A 189 17.69 -17.98 19.29
CA PHE A 189 17.42 -19.41 19.51
C PHE A 189 17.51 -20.17 18.19
N ASP A 190 17.76 -21.48 18.26
CA ASP A 190 17.68 -22.38 17.11
C ASP A 190 16.27 -22.97 16.98
N ILE A 191 15.66 -22.82 15.80
CA ILE A 191 14.27 -23.26 15.55
C ILE A 191 14.14 -24.78 15.69
N ASN A 192 15.15 -25.55 15.25
CA ASN A 192 15.12 -27.00 15.40
C ASN A 192 15.16 -27.43 16.87
N SER A 193 15.91 -26.72 17.70
CA SER A 193 15.93 -26.91 19.14
C SER A 193 14.57 -26.65 19.77
N ILE A 194 13.85 -25.59 19.37
CA ILE A 194 12.47 -25.34 19.82
C ILE A 194 11.51 -26.45 19.35
N LEU A 195 11.64 -26.90 18.09
CA LEU A 195 10.79 -27.97 17.57
C LEU A 195 10.96 -29.30 18.33
N ASN A 196 12.07 -29.50 19.04
CA ASN A 196 12.30 -30.66 19.90
C ASN A 196 11.73 -30.50 21.33
N GLN A 197 11.26 -29.32 21.70
CA GLN A 197 10.60 -29.06 22.97
C GLN A 197 9.12 -29.50 22.93
N GLN A 198 8.49 -29.54 24.10
CA GLN A 198 7.06 -29.79 24.22
C GLN A 198 6.26 -28.57 23.76
N GLU A 199 5.44 -28.74 22.74
CA GLU A 199 4.52 -27.73 22.24
C GLU A 199 3.31 -27.54 23.16
N VAL A 200 2.76 -26.32 23.16
CA VAL A 200 1.45 -25.99 23.76
C VAL A 200 0.33 -26.64 22.96
N SER A 201 0.45 -26.62 21.62
CA SER A 201 -0.51 -27.26 20.73
C SER A 201 0.11 -27.64 19.40
N GLN A 202 -0.40 -28.72 18.81
CA GLN A 202 -0.09 -29.17 17.46
C GLN A 202 -1.40 -29.34 16.67
N SER A 203 -1.44 -28.92 15.40
CA SER A 203 -2.56 -29.13 14.49
C SER A 203 -2.07 -29.56 13.11
N VAL A 204 -2.53 -30.71 12.63
CA VAL A 204 -2.14 -31.26 11.31
C VAL A 204 -3.25 -30.97 10.31
N ILE A 205 -2.91 -30.27 9.23
CA ILE A 205 -3.85 -29.95 8.16
C ILE A 205 -3.59 -30.86 6.95
N ILE A 206 -4.61 -31.61 6.55
CA ILE A 206 -4.56 -32.58 5.46
C ILE A 206 -5.36 -32.03 4.28
N GLU A 207 -4.78 -32.06 3.08
CA GLU A 207 -5.45 -31.74 1.83
C GLU A 207 -5.20 -32.87 0.82
N LYS A 208 -6.27 -33.37 0.19
CA LYS A 208 -6.20 -34.46 -0.81
C LYS A 208 -5.45 -35.71 -0.30
N GLY A 209 -5.59 -36.03 0.98
CA GLY A 209 -4.97 -37.21 1.61
C GLY A 209 -3.49 -37.07 1.95
N ALA A 210 -2.88 -35.90 1.74
CA ALA A 210 -1.51 -35.59 2.12
C ALA A 210 -1.47 -34.47 3.18
N VAL A 211 -0.46 -34.49 4.04
CA VAL A 211 -0.22 -33.37 4.97
C VAL A 211 0.12 -32.13 4.15
N LYS A 212 -0.73 -31.10 4.25
CA LYS A 212 -0.51 -29.80 3.62
C LYS A 212 0.47 -28.98 4.44
N TYR A 213 0.23 -28.90 5.75
CA TYR A 213 1.13 -28.29 6.73
C TYR A 213 0.77 -28.74 8.15
N ILE A 214 1.70 -28.51 9.07
CA ILE A 214 1.51 -28.73 10.51
C ILE A 214 1.79 -27.41 11.23
N ASP A 215 0.85 -27.01 12.09
CA ASP A 215 0.97 -25.84 12.96
C ASP A 215 1.38 -26.29 14.36
N TYR A 216 2.40 -25.64 14.92
CA TYR A 216 2.88 -25.81 16.28
C TYR A 216 2.82 -24.47 17.01
N VAL A 217 2.55 -24.51 18.32
CA VAL A 217 2.59 -23.33 19.19
C VAL A 217 3.48 -23.63 20.38
N PHE A 218 4.44 -22.75 20.64
CA PHE A 218 5.39 -22.85 21.75
C PHE A 218 5.32 -21.61 22.62
N ASN A 219 5.45 -21.80 23.94
CA ASN A 219 5.82 -20.73 24.85
C ASN A 219 7.34 -20.67 24.90
N LEU A 220 7.90 -19.48 24.77
CA LEU A 220 9.34 -19.27 24.78
C LEU A 220 9.83 -19.08 26.21
N GLU A 221 10.84 -19.86 26.62
CA GLU A 221 11.46 -19.74 27.95
C GLU A 221 12.14 -18.37 28.15
N HIS A 222 12.69 -17.82 27.07
CA HIS A 222 13.29 -16.50 27.03
C HIS A 222 12.58 -15.62 26.01
N LEU A 223 12.37 -14.34 26.38
CA LEU A 223 11.74 -13.37 25.50
C LEU A 223 12.64 -13.08 24.29
N VAL A 224 12.10 -13.25 23.10
CA VAL A 224 12.77 -12.88 21.85
C VAL A 224 12.57 -11.41 21.60
N LEU A 225 13.65 -10.71 21.22
CA LEU A 225 13.66 -9.24 21.11
C LEU A 225 13.09 -8.54 22.36
N GLU A 226 13.33 -9.14 23.53
CA GLU A 226 12.88 -8.69 24.86
C GLU A 226 11.35 -8.69 25.08
N VAL A 227 10.52 -9.08 24.10
CA VAL A 227 9.06 -8.93 24.20
C VAL A 227 8.24 -10.12 23.72
N PHE A 228 8.72 -10.90 22.76
CA PHE A 228 7.95 -11.99 22.19
C PHE A 228 8.11 -13.24 23.06
N ASP A 229 6.98 -13.79 23.52
CA ASP A 229 6.92 -14.93 24.44
C ASP A 229 6.20 -16.13 23.86
N ILE A 230 5.55 -15.98 22.69
CA ILE A 230 4.91 -17.07 21.96
C ILE A 230 5.55 -17.17 20.57
N LEU A 231 5.85 -18.40 20.16
CA LEU A 231 6.24 -18.73 18.79
C LEU A 231 5.22 -19.69 18.18
N ARG A 232 4.57 -19.28 17.09
CA ARG A 232 3.79 -20.18 16.23
C ARG A 232 4.65 -20.58 15.03
N ILE A 233 4.70 -21.86 14.72
CA ILE A 233 5.45 -22.40 13.59
C ILE A 233 4.49 -23.16 12.69
N ARG A 234 4.35 -22.71 11.45
CA ARG A 234 3.72 -23.50 10.37
C ARG A 234 4.82 -24.13 9.52
N LEU A 235 4.85 -25.46 9.46
CA LEU A 235 5.75 -26.20 8.58
C LEU A 235 4.96 -26.83 7.45
N PHE A 236 5.33 -26.53 6.20
CA PHE A 236 4.75 -27.14 5.00
C PHE A 236 5.49 -28.45 4.66
N SER A 237 5.64 -29.29 5.68
CA SER A 237 6.31 -30.58 5.59
C SER A 237 5.68 -31.54 6.60
N PRO A 238 5.56 -32.84 6.27
CA PRO A 238 5.17 -33.86 7.25
C PRO A 238 6.28 -34.14 8.26
N VAL A 239 7.51 -33.71 7.99
CA VAL A 239 8.66 -33.91 8.88
C VAL A 239 8.73 -32.75 9.86
N ARG A 240 8.70 -33.06 11.16
CA ARG A 240 8.91 -32.09 12.26
C ARG A 240 10.37 -31.67 12.34
N LYS A 241 10.82 -30.93 11.33
CA LYS A 241 12.17 -30.40 11.20
C LYS A 241 12.11 -29.10 10.42
N PHE A 242 12.81 -28.09 10.91
CA PHE A 242 13.06 -26.88 10.16
C PHE A 242 14.30 -27.10 9.29
N ASP A 243 14.10 -27.03 7.98
CA ASP A 243 15.16 -27.15 6.97
C ASP A 243 15.02 -26.00 5.98
N LEU A 244 16.14 -25.59 5.39
CA LEU A 244 16.24 -24.53 4.41
C LEU A 244 15.27 -24.74 3.26
N MET A 245 15.08 -25.98 2.82
CA MET A 245 14.22 -26.36 1.69
C MET A 245 12.72 -26.39 2.02
N VAL A 246 12.33 -26.17 3.28
CA VAL A 246 10.94 -26.28 3.74
C VAL A 246 10.32 -24.90 3.84
N HIS A 247 9.25 -24.67 3.08
CA HIS A 247 8.42 -23.48 3.27
C HIS A 247 7.90 -23.43 4.71
N SER A 248 8.06 -22.28 5.35
CA SER A 248 7.73 -22.11 6.76
C SER A 248 7.21 -20.71 7.05
N ASN A 249 6.35 -20.60 8.06
CA ASN A 249 5.95 -19.34 8.65
C ASN A 249 6.22 -19.40 10.16
N LEU A 250 6.98 -18.43 10.66
CA LEU A 250 7.25 -18.23 12.08
C LEU A 250 6.53 -16.96 12.51
N GLU A 251 5.60 -17.06 13.45
CA GLU A 251 4.93 -15.91 14.04
C GLU A 251 5.37 -15.77 15.49
N LEU A 252 6.12 -14.72 15.79
CA LEU A 252 6.47 -14.31 17.14
C LEU A 252 5.42 -13.33 17.65
N ILE A 253 4.81 -13.64 18.78
CA ILE A 253 3.68 -12.88 19.34
C ILE A 253 4.03 -12.45 20.76
N CYS A 254 3.73 -11.18 21.06
CA CYS A 254 3.76 -10.66 22.42
C CYS A 254 2.37 -10.89 23.04
N SER A 255 2.26 -11.86 23.95
CA SER A 255 1.00 -12.21 24.60
C SER A 255 0.54 -11.14 25.62
N LYS A 256 1.47 -10.27 26.03
CA LYS A 256 1.26 -9.24 27.07
C LYS A 256 1.11 -7.87 26.43
N SER A 257 0.51 -6.94 27.18
CA SER A 257 0.49 -5.53 26.78
C SER A 257 1.93 -4.99 26.70
N ILE A 258 2.24 -4.35 25.58
CA ILE A 258 3.54 -3.73 25.30
C ILE A 258 3.36 -2.22 25.16
N ASP A 259 4.32 -1.46 25.69
CA ASP A 259 4.36 -0.01 25.54
C ASP A 259 4.89 0.40 24.16
N TYR A 260 4.38 1.52 23.63
CA TYR A 260 4.73 1.99 22.28
C TYR A 260 6.22 2.35 22.15
N THR A 261 6.90 2.76 23.22
CA THR A 261 8.34 3.04 23.17
C THR A 261 9.15 1.78 22.93
N LYS A 262 8.73 0.64 23.52
CA LYS A 262 9.37 -0.66 23.27
C LYS A 262 9.09 -1.15 21.85
N MET A 263 7.86 -1.00 21.37
CA MET A 263 7.50 -1.33 19.99
C MET A 263 8.34 -0.53 18.99
N ALA A 264 8.43 0.80 19.19
CA ALA A 264 9.22 1.70 18.35
C ALA A 264 10.70 1.32 18.36
N ARG A 265 11.28 1.01 19.54
CA ARG A 265 12.68 0.57 19.65
C ARG A 265 12.95 -0.72 18.87
N ILE A 266 12.05 -1.70 18.92
CA ILE A 266 12.20 -2.95 18.17
C ILE A 266 12.09 -2.70 16.67
N ALA A 267 11.11 -1.90 16.24
CA ALA A 267 10.94 -1.49 14.85
C ALA A 267 12.18 -0.75 14.33
N SER A 268 12.70 0.24 15.07
CA SER A 268 13.96 0.93 14.74
C SER A 268 15.16 -0.02 14.72
N GLY A 269 15.20 -1.03 15.59
CA GLY A 269 16.24 -2.06 15.58
C GLY A 269 16.22 -2.89 14.30
N LEU A 270 15.03 -3.33 13.86
CA LEU A 270 14.87 -4.04 12.58
C LEU A 270 15.17 -3.14 11.39
N ILE A 271 14.73 -1.88 11.40
CA ILE A 271 15.09 -0.90 10.36
C ILE A 271 16.60 -0.67 10.32
N SER A 272 17.28 -0.57 11.47
CA SER A 272 18.74 -0.44 11.50
C SER A 272 19.44 -1.66 10.90
N LEU A 273 18.91 -2.86 11.15
CA LEU A 273 19.41 -4.13 10.63
C LEU A 273 19.20 -4.24 9.11
N TYR A 274 18.03 -3.84 8.63
CA TYR A 274 17.56 -4.06 7.26
C TYR A 274 17.55 -2.82 6.37
N SER A 275 17.96 -1.67 6.87
CA SER A 275 17.85 -0.36 6.19
C SER A 275 16.42 -0.11 5.69
N LYS A 276 16.28 0.42 4.46
CA LYS A 276 15.01 0.62 3.77
C LYS A 276 14.11 -0.61 3.85
N ASP A 277 12.85 -0.39 4.18
CA ASP A 277 11.80 -1.38 4.00
C ASP A 277 11.39 -1.51 2.53
N THR A 278 10.47 -2.45 2.24
CA THR A 278 9.95 -2.65 0.88
C THR A 278 9.25 -1.42 0.31
N LEU A 279 8.77 -0.51 1.16
CA LEU A 279 8.14 0.75 0.74
C LEU A 279 9.15 1.88 0.54
N GLY A 280 10.42 1.66 0.92
CA GLY A 280 11.52 2.62 0.77
C GLY A 280 11.80 3.48 2.01
N SER A 281 11.16 3.19 3.15
CA SER A 281 11.28 3.96 4.39
C SER A 281 12.51 3.55 5.20
N GLU A 282 13.32 4.52 5.64
CA GLU A 282 14.58 4.29 6.38
C GLU A 282 14.47 4.49 7.90
N GLU A 283 13.34 5.00 8.37
CA GLU A 283 13.09 5.28 9.78
C GLU A 283 11.60 5.18 10.10
N LEU A 284 11.24 5.23 11.38
CA LEU A 284 9.84 5.37 11.78
C LEU A 284 9.42 6.82 11.62
N MET A 285 8.37 7.05 10.84
CA MET A 285 7.81 8.39 10.68
C MET A 285 6.97 8.78 11.90
N PRO A 286 6.79 10.08 12.19
CA PRO A 286 6.00 10.54 13.34
C PRO A 286 4.59 9.93 13.41
N TYR A 287 3.87 9.89 12.27
CA TYR A 287 2.52 9.31 12.20
C TYR A 287 2.49 7.81 12.54
N GLU A 288 3.60 7.09 12.39
CA GLU A 288 3.69 5.68 12.75
C GLU A 288 3.89 5.48 14.23
N VAL A 289 4.59 6.41 14.88
CA VAL A 289 4.69 6.46 16.34
C VAL A 289 3.32 6.75 16.95
N ASP A 290 2.56 7.68 16.36
CA ASP A 290 1.18 7.95 16.77
C ASP A 290 0.29 6.72 16.61
N ASN A 291 0.37 6.04 15.45
CA ASN A 291 -0.35 4.78 15.18
C ASN A 291 -0.01 3.64 16.17
N LEU A 292 1.26 3.53 16.56
CA LEU A 292 1.70 2.59 17.59
C LEU A 292 1.08 2.91 18.95
N GLN A 293 1.01 4.20 19.31
CA GLN A 293 0.37 4.65 20.55
C GLN A 293 -1.14 4.41 20.54
N GLU A 294 -1.81 4.61 19.41
CA GLU A 294 -3.26 4.44 19.25
C GLU A 294 -3.72 2.97 19.18
N GLY A 295 -2.80 2.03 19.03
CA GLY A 295 -3.13 0.60 19.04
C GLY A 295 -3.28 -0.05 17.66
N HIS A 296 -2.95 0.67 16.58
CA HIS A 296 -3.20 0.25 15.21
C HIS A 296 -2.07 0.71 14.30
N TRP A 297 -1.07 -0.14 14.09
CA TRP A 297 0.05 0.13 13.19
C TRP A 297 0.19 -1.00 12.17
N VAL A 298 0.05 -0.65 10.89
CA VAL A 298 0.11 -1.59 9.75
C VAL A 298 1.44 -2.32 9.71
N GLY A 299 2.51 -1.66 10.18
CA GLY A 299 3.80 -2.29 10.34
C GLY A 299 4.84 -1.91 9.31
N ARG A 300 5.95 -2.65 9.35
CA ARG A 300 7.07 -2.59 8.41
C ARG A 300 7.30 -3.96 7.81
N MET A 301 7.69 -4.00 6.54
CA MET A 301 7.88 -5.24 5.83
C MET A 301 9.11 -5.21 4.93
N TRP A 302 9.84 -6.32 4.91
CA TRP A 302 11.00 -6.54 4.05
C TRP A 302 10.82 -7.85 3.29
N TYR A 303 10.83 -7.77 1.96
CA TYR A 303 10.99 -8.93 1.08
C TYR A 303 12.44 -9.04 0.67
N LEU A 304 13.06 -10.19 0.91
CA LEU A 304 14.50 -10.35 0.77
C LEU A 304 14.82 -11.51 -0.18
N ASN A 305 15.82 -11.31 -1.03
CA ASN A 305 16.35 -12.34 -1.90
C ASN A 305 17.45 -13.16 -1.19
N LYS A 306 18.01 -14.16 -1.89
CA LYS A 306 19.05 -15.05 -1.34
C LYS A 306 20.35 -14.33 -0.96
N SER A 307 20.65 -13.23 -1.64
CA SER A 307 21.80 -12.37 -1.34
C SER A 307 21.50 -11.39 -0.20
N HIS A 308 20.34 -11.52 0.46
CA HIS A 308 19.93 -10.67 1.58
C HIS A 308 19.86 -9.18 1.18
N ALA A 309 19.43 -8.90 -0.06
CA ALA A 309 19.03 -7.59 -0.55
C ALA A 309 17.50 -7.54 -0.73
N LEU A 310 16.91 -6.34 -0.82
CA LEU A 310 15.47 -6.22 -1.09
C LEU A 310 15.14 -6.88 -2.44
N TRP A 311 14.15 -7.76 -2.42
CA TRP A 311 13.66 -8.43 -3.61
C TRP A 311 12.83 -7.47 -4.47
N SER A 312 13.02 -7.56 -5.79
CA SER A 312 12.24 -6.79 -6.77
C SER A 312 11.73 -7.68 -7.90
N SER A 313 10.43 -7.63 -8.16
CA SER A 313 9.79 -8.37 -9.25
C SER A 313 10.22 -7.92 -10.66
N SER A 314 10.87 -6.76 -10.78
CA SER A 314 11.42 -6.25 -12.04
C SER A 314 12.72 -6.95 -12.47
N ARG A 315 13.22 -7.90 -11.68
CA ARG A 315 14.44 -8.66 -11.95
C ARG A 315 14.09 -10.12 -12.19
N ASP A 316 14.07 -10.50 -13.46
CA ASP A 316 13.69 -11.84 -13.94
C ASP A 316 14.54 -12.99 -13.34
N ALA A 317 15.68 -12.70 -12.70
CA ALA A 317 16.60 -13.68 -12.13
C ALA A 317 16.58 -13.77 -10.58
N GLU A 318 15.83 -12.91 -9.88
CA GLU A 318 15.83 -12.89 -8.40
C GLU A 318 14.62 -13.62 -7.83
N ASN A 319 14.87 -14.70 -7.08
CA ASN A 319 13.84 -15.36 -6.28
C ASN A 319 13.80 -14.75 -4.88
N MET A 320 12.58 -14.48 -4.38
CA MET A 320 12.35 -14.13 -2.99
C MET A 320 12.72 -15.34 -2.11
N ALA A 321 13.61 -15.12 -1.15
CA ALA A 321 14.07 -16.15 -0.23
C ALA A 321 13.19 -16.16 1.03
N TYR A 322 12.96 -14.99 1.61
CA TYR A 322 12.14 -14.86 2.80
C TYR A 322 11.56 -13.45 2.94
N SER A 323 10.57 -13.31 3.82
CA SER A 323 9.98 -12.03 4.20
C SER A 323 9.91 -11.87 5.70
N LEU A 324 9.92 -10.61 6.11
CA LEU A 324 9.78 -10.17 7.49
C LEU A 324 8.67 -9.13 7.54
N SER A 325 7.75 -9.26 8.49
CA SER A 325 6.71 -8.27 8.74
C SER A 325 6.55 -8.04 10.23
N LEU A 326 6.72 -6.81 10.67
CA LEU A 326 6.46 -6.40 12.05
C LEU A 326 5.20 -5.55 12.07
N SER A 327 4.19 -5.91 12.86
CA SER A 327 2.91 -5.20 12.89
C SER A 327 2.31 -5.13 14.30
N TYR A 328 1.34 -4.24 14.49
CA TYR A 328 0.61 -4.12 15.75
C TYR A 328 -0.90 -3.91 15.52
N ASP A 329 -1.70 -4.85 16.01
CA ASP A 329 -3.15 -4.68 16.12
C ASP A 329 -3.63 -5.11 17.50
N LYS A 330 -3.98 -4.11 18.32
CA LYS A 330 -4.47 -4.30 19.69
C LYS A 330 -5.74 -5.18 19.76
N LYS A 331 -6.53 -5.26 18.68
CA LYS A 331 -7.80 -6.02 18.66
C LYS A 331 -7.64 -7.46 18.16
N ARG A 332 -6.47 -7.84 17.66
CA ARG A 332 -6.20 -9.17 17.09
C ARG A 332 -5.06 -9.84 17.85
N ASP A 333 -3.93 -10.04 17.17
CA ASP A 333 -2.78 -10.79 17.68
C ASP A 333 -1.80 -9.90 18.48
N GLY A 334 -2.10 -8.61 18.70
CA GLY A 334 -1.22 -7.71 19.41
C GLY A 334 0.02 -7.36 18.58
N PHE A 335 1.17 -7.25 19.23
CA PHE A 335 2.45 -6.95 18.56
C PHE A 335 3.06 -8.24 18.05
N LYS A 336 3.30 -8.28 16.73
CA LYS A 336 3.64 -9.52 16.03
C LYS A 336 4.78 -9.32 15.02
N LEU A 337 5.72 -10.25 15.02
CA LEU A 337 6.75 -10.39 13.99
C LEU A 337 6.51 -11.70 13.22
N ASP A 338 6.17 -11.58 11.94
CA ASP A 338 6.04 -12.70 11.01
C ASP A 338 7.32 -12.87 10.19
N ILE A 339 7.78 -14.11 10.06
CA ILE A 339 8.93 -14.50 9.22
C ILE A 339 8.49 -15.64 8.31
N VAL A 340 8.44 -15.37 7.00
CA VAL A 340 8.01 -16.37 6.02
C VAL A 340 9.19 -16.77 5.15
N GLY A 341 9.60 -18.03 5.20
CA GLY A 341 10.65 -18.59 4.33
C GLY A 341 10.06 -19.27 3.11
N TYR A 342 10.38 -18.83 1.89
CA TYR A 342 9.78 -19.30 0.63
C TYR A 342 10.60 -20.40 -0.07
N ASN A 343 11.11 -21.35 0.72
CA ASN A 343 12.00 -22.48 0.35
C ASN A 343 13.50 -22.26 0.60
N GLU A 344 13.92 -21.09 1.11
CA GLU A 344 15.30 -20.82 1.57
C GLU A 344 15.34 -19.72 2.65
N LEU A 345 15.11 -20.07 3.91
CA LEU A 345 15.48 -19.15 5.01
C LEU A 345 16.99 -19.29 5.24
N VAL A 346 17.79 -18.72 4.33
CA VAL A 346 19.23 -18.96 4.19
C VAL A 346 19.93 -19.03 5.55
N LYS A 347 20.66 -20.13 5.80
CA LYS A 347 21.71 -20.19 6.81
C LYS A 347 22.74 -19.13 6.43
N LEU A 348 22.67 -17.97 7.05
CA LEU A 348 23.66 -16.90 6.87
C LEU A 348 24.79 -17.10 7.87
N SER A 349 25.42 -18.28 7.79
CA SER A 349 26.61 -18.65 8.54
C SER A 349 27.69 -19.19 7.59
N ASN A 350 28.26 -18.27 6.81
CA ASN A 350 29.70 -17.96 6.73
C ASN A 350 29.98 -16.95 5.61
#